data_AF-A0A920SV51-F1
#
_entry.id   AF-A0A920SV51-F1
#
_cell.length_a   1.000
_cell.length_b   1.000
_cell.length_c   1.000
_cell.angle_alpha   90.00
_cell.angle_beta   90.00
_cell.angle_gamma   90.00
#
_symmetry.space_group_name_H-M   'P 1'
#
loop_
_entity.id
_entity.type
_entity.pdbx_description
1 polymer ?
#
loop_
_entity_poly.entity_id
_entity_poly.type
_entity_poly.pdbx_seq_one_letter_code
_entity_poly.pdbx_strand_id
1 'polypeptide(L)' 'MSAISRGFGAEEASVRAIEAGADVILMPPSVERAVEGIAAAVESGRIEASRIDASVRRILETKKTDGLG' A
#
# COMPACT_ATOMS: atom_id res chain seq x y z
N MET A 1 6.41 -1.60 12.64
CA MET A 1 6.29 -0.27 12.01
C MET A 1 6.34 0.93 13.00
N SER A 2 7.02 0.84 14.15
CA SER A 2 7.00 1.94 15.14
C SER A 2 7.80 3.20 14.74
N ALA A 3 8.64 3.12 13.69
CA ALA A 3 9.43 4.25 13.18
C ALA A 3 8.64 5.17 12.24
N ILE A 4 7.69 4.63 11.47
CA ILE A 4 6.88 5.41 10.51
C ILE A 4 5.63 5.97 11.21
N SER A 5 5.04 5.21 12.16
CA SER A 5 3.83 5.61 12.89
C SER A 5 3.99 6.80 13.83
N ARG A 6 5.23 7.25 14.11
CA ARG A 6 5.50 8.40 14.98
C ARG A 6 5.49 9.75 14.25
N GLY A 7 5.56 9.74 12.92
CA GLY A 7 5.60 10.97 12.11
C GLY A 7 4.30 11.28 11.35
N PHE A 8 3.48 10.25 11.04
CA PHE A 8 2.30 10.38 10.19
C PHE A 8 1.15 9.47 10.67
N GLY A 9 -0.09 9.89 10.41
CA GLY A 9 -1.29 9.06 10.57
C GLY A 9 -1.25 7.81 9.67
N ALA A 10 -2.09 6.81 9.96
CA ALA A 10 -2.11 5.56 9.22
C ALA A 10 -2.39 5.74 7.71
N GLU A 11 -3.16 6.78 7.33
CA GLU A 11 -3.40 7.13 5.92
C GLU A 11 -2.09 7.55 5.24
N GLU A 12 -1.48 8.65 5.70
CA GLU A 12 -0.33 9.28 5.06
C GLU A 12 0.93 8.39 5.11
N ALA A 13 1.10 7.63 6.19
CA ALA A 13 2.17 6.64 6.28
C ALA A 13 2.06 5.56 5.19
N SER A 14 0.84 5.10 4.90
CA SER A 14 0.58 4.06 3.89
C SER A 14 0.76 4.59 2.48
N VAL A 15 0.29 5.81 2.21
CA VAL A 15 0.46 6.50 0.93
C VAL A 15 1.95 6.69 0.61
N ARG A 16 2.72 7.24 1.55
CA ARG A 16 4.17 7.44 1.38
C ARG A 16 4.94 6.15 1.17
N ALA A 17 4.53 5.06 1.84
CA ALA A 17 5.16 3.77 1.64
C ALA A 17 4.99 3.27 0.19
N ILE A 18 3.80 3.43 -0.39
CA ILE A 18 3.53 3.06 -1.80
C ILE A 18 4.30 3.95 -2.78
N GLU A 19 4.34 5.26 -2.52
CA GLU A 19 5.14 6.24 -3.29
C GLU A 19 6.63 5.87 -3.26
N ALA A 20 7.13 5.38 -2.11
CA ALA A 20 8.49 4.89 -1.96
C ALA A 20 8.74 3.51 -2.61
N GLY A 21 7.73 2.90 -3.22
CA GLY A 21 7.86 1.63 -3.94
C GLY A 21 7.48 0.38 -3.14
N ALA A 22 6.91 0.52 -1.93
CA ALA A 22 6.42 -0.64 -1.18
C ALA A 22 5.22 -1.29 -1.87
N ASP A 23 5.18 -2.62 -1.87
CA ASP A 23 4.09 -3.39 -2.48
C ASP A 23 3.07 -3.90 -1.46
N VAL A 24 3.48 -4.03 -0.20
CA VAL A 24 2.66 -4.54 0.89
C VAL A 24 2.79 -3.63 2.10
N ILE A 25 1.64 -3.21 2.64
CA ILE A 25 1.57 -2.50 3.92
C ILE A 25 1.37 -3.55 5.01
N LEU A 26 2.47 -3.94 5.67
CA LEU A 26 2.44 -4.98 6.69
C LEU A 26 2.03 -4.41 8.06
N MET A 27 0.87 -4.85 8.56
CA MET A 27 0.34 -4.49 9.88
C MET A 27 0.23 -2.97 10.11
N PRO A 28 -0.60 -2.27 9.30
CA PRO A 28 -0.86 -0.85 9.55
C PRO A 28 -1.58 -0.67 10.90
N PRO A 29 -1.39 0.48 11.59
CA PRO A 29 -2.08 0.76 12.86
C PRO A 29 -3.62 0.75 12.77
N SER A 30 -4.17 1.07 11.60
CA SER A 30 -5.58 0.84 11.23
C SER A 30 -5.62 0.46 9.76
N VAL A 31 -6.27 -0.66 9.46
CA VAL A 31 -6.40 -1.15 8.08
C VAL A 31 -7.37 -0.27 7.30
N GLU A 32 -8.48 0.11 7.93
CA GLU A 32 -9.54 0.92 7.35
C GLU A 32 -8.97 2.26 6.87
N ARG A 33 -8.28 2.98 7.76
CA ARG A 33 -7.64 4.27 7.42
C ARG A 33 -6.57 4.12 6.35
N ALA A 34 -5.76 3.06 6.40
CA ALA A 34 -4.77 2.80 5.36
C ALA A 34 -5.44 2.64 3.99
N VAL A 35 -6.52 1.86 3.90
CA VAL A 35 -7.27 1.65 2.65
C VAL A 35 -7.92 2.94 2.17
N GLU A 36 -8.62 3.66 3.03
CA GLU A 36 -9.27 4.95 2.70
C GLU A 36 -8.24 5.97 2.21
N GLY A 37 -7.10 6.09 2.89
CA GLY A 37 -6.02 6.99 2.51
C GLY A 37 -5.41 6.66 1.15
N ILE A 38 -5.20 5.37 0.86
CA ILE A 38 -4.68 4.93 -0.44
C ILE A 38 -5.71 5.16 -1.55
N ALA A 39 -6.99 4.84 -1.31
CA ALA A 39 -8.06 5.05 -2.28
C ALA A 39 -8.19 6.55 -2.64
N ALA A 40 -8.23 7.42 -1.63
CA ALA A 40 -8.27 8.87 -1.84
C ALA A 40 -7.02 9.39 -2.57
N ALA A 41 -5.84 8.83 -2.31
CA ALA A 41 -4.62 9.18 -3.03
C ALA A 41 -4.66 8.76 -4.51
N VAL A 42 -5.33 7.66 -4.84
CA VAL A 42 -5.56 7.25 -6.23
C VAL A 42 -6.61 8.13 -6.91
N GLU A 43 -7.75 8.35 -6.27
CA GLU A 43 -8.83 9.19 -6.80
C GLU A 43 -8.40 10.64 -7.05
N SER A 44 -7.50 11.17 -6.22
CA SER A 44 -6.93 12.51 -6.40
C SER A 44 -5.80 12.59 -7.42
N GLY A 45 -5.33 11.45 -7.95
CA GLY A 45 -4.20 11.39 -8.88
C GLY A 45 -2.81 11.54 -8.24
N ARG A 46 -2.70 11.53 -6.91
CA ARG A 46 -1.40 11.49 -6.22
C ARG A 46 -0.66 10.17 -6.48
N ILE A 47 -1.41 9.07 -6.52
CA ILE A 47 -0.91 7.76 -6.92
C ILE A 47 -1.63 7.35 -8.20
N GLU A 48 -0.89 7.09 -9.26
CA GLU A 48 -1.45 6.49 -10.48
C GLU A 48 -2.00 5.08 -10.18
N ALA A 49 -3.20 4.76 -10.67
CA ALA A 49 -3.80 3.43 -10.47
C ALA A 49 -2.87 2.29 -10.96
N SER A 50 -2.12 2.55 -12.03
CA SER A 50 -1.10 1.63 -12.57
C SER A 50 0.00 1.27 -11.56
N ARG A 51 0.32 2.14 -10.60
CA ARG A 51 1.26 1.84 -9.51
C ARG A 51 0.71 0.74 -8.61
N ILE A 52 -0.59 0.75 -8.30
CA ILE A 52 -1.25 -0.29 -7.50
C ILE A 52 -1.30 -1.61 -8.27
N ASP A 53 -1.69 -1.57 -9.54
CA ASP A 53 -1.74 -2.76 -10.41
C ASP A 53 -0.38 -3.45 -10.53
N ALA A 54 0.71 -2.67 -10.56
CA ALA A 54 2.07 -3.21 -10.58
C ALA A 54 2.46 -3.94 -9.28
N SER A 55 1.97 -3.49 -8.11
CA SER A 55 2.14 -4.21 -6.84
C SER A 55 1.31 -5.50 -6.85
N VAL A 56 0.03 -5.41 -7.24
CA VAL A 56 -0.89 -6.56 -7.28
C VAL A 56 -0.35 -7.66 -8.19
N ARG A 57 0.13 -7.31 -9.39
CA ARG A 57 0.75 -8.27 -10.31
C ARG A 57 1.90 -9.04 -9.66
N ARG A 58 2.86 -8.33 -9.04
CA ARG A 58 4.00 -8.97 -8.35
C ARG A 58 3.55 -9.88 -7.22
N ILE A 59 2.54 -9.47 -6.44
CA ILE A 59 2.00 -10.30 -5.36
C ILE A 59 1.35 -11.57 -5.91
N LEU A 60 0.56 -11.46 -6.99
CA LEU A 60 -0.09 -12.60 -7.61
C LEU A 60 0.91 -13.55 -8.28
N GLU A 61 1.96 -13.03 -8.89
CA GLU A 61 3.06 -13.82 -9.44
C GLU A 61 3.75 -14.64 -8.34
N THR A 62 4.10 -14.00 -7.21
CA THR A 62 4.67 -14.69 -6.05
C THR A 62 3.75 -15.77 -5.51
N LYS A 63 2.46 -15.46 -5.29
CA LYS A 63 1.46 -16.43 -4.83
C LYS A 63 1.38 -17.65 -5.77
N LYS A 64 1.35 -17.40 -7.08
CA LYS A 64 1.32 -18.46 -8.09
C LYS A 64 2.58 -19.33 -8.05
N THR A 65 3.76 -18.73 -7.92
CA THR A 65 5.03 -19.46 -7.79
C THR A 65 5.05 -20.35 -6.54
N ASP A 66 4.46 -19.88 -5.45
CA ASP A 66 4.37 -20.63 -4.19
C ASP A 66 3.21 -21.65 -4.16
N GLY A 67 2.47 -21.81 -5.26
CA GLY A 67 1.35 -22.76 -5.39
C GLY A 67 0.06 -22.30 -4.69
N LEU A 68 -0.03 -21.01 -4.35
CA LEU A 68 -1.19 -20.36 -3.76
C LEU A 68 -1.98 -19.67 -4.89
N GLY A 69 -3.04 -20.30 -5.40
CA GLY A 69 -3.86 -19.80 -6.52
C GLY A 69 -5.33 -19.95 -6.25
#